data_AF-A0A1U8J700-F1
#
_entry.id   AF-A0A1U8J700-F1
#
_cell.length_a   1.000
_cell.length_b   1.000
_cell.length_c   1.000
_cell.angle_alpha   90.00
_cell.angle_beta   90.00
_cell.angle_gamma   90.00
#
_symmetry.space_group_name_H-M   'P 1'
#
loop_
_entity.id
_entity.type
_entity.pdbx_description
1 polymer ?
#
loop_
_entity_poly.entity_id
_entity_poly.type
_entity_poly.pdbx_seq_one_letter_code
_entity_poly.pdbx_strand_id
1 'polypeptide(L)'
;MEESNNYGHQHPLLLILNQEQLIDYQSGLTDCSRCGEKVSAPCFCCAEHCGFYLHKVCAEAPLELNHPFHPHHPLLLLQEPPSSYTRCVCNFCHKTCEKFIYHCSCKLDFHIKCALFTFNVAENNLKELEHVALQHPLISTENGDEKLVGYGSHYVGNPYFLP
;
A
#
# COMPACT_ATOMS: atom_id res chain seq x y z
N MET A 1 1.61 23.34 13.10
CA MET A 1 0.21 23.34 12.66
C MET A 1 -0.14 21.88 12.50
N GLU A 2 -0.85 21.32 13.48
CA GLU A 2 -1.27 19.92 13.44
C GLU A 2 -2.35 19.82 12.36
N GLU A 3 -2.04 19.13 11.28
CA GLU A 3 -3.01 18.79 10.25
C GLU A 3 -4.15 18.05 10.93
N SER A 4 -5.35 18.63 10.84
CA SER A 4 -6.57 17.94 11.24
C SER A 4 -6.72 16.75 10.29
N ASN A 5 -6.13 15.61 10.68
CA ASN A 5 -6.31 14.34 10.00
C ASN A 5 -7.77 13.93 10.22
N ASN A 6 -8.66 14.46 9.40
CA ASN A 6 -10.03 14.00 9.36
C ASN A 6 -10.00 12.60 8.76
N TYR A 7 -9.91 11.57 9.60
CA TYR A 7 -9.84 10.16 9.23
C TYR A 7 -11.14 9.64 8.58
N GLY A 8 -12.03 10.53 8.11
CA GLY A 8 -13.42 10.26 7.79
C GLY A 8 -14.30 10.26 9.05
N HIS A 9 -13.89 10.96 10.10
CA HIS A 9 -14.56 10.99 11.40
C HIS A 9 -14.52 12.39 12.01
N GLN A 10 -15.62 12.80 12.66
CA GLN A 10 -15.83 14.18 13.11
C GLN A 10 -15.28 14.48 14.51
N HIS A 11 -15.05 13.45 15.33
CA HIS A 11 -14.52 13.63 16.69
C HIS A 11 -13.00 13.44 16.73
N PRO A 12 -12.31 14.06 17.71
CA PRO A 12 -10.90 13.80 17.96
C PRO A 12 -10.62 12.33 18.25
N LEU A 13 -9.47 11.84 17.79
CA LEU A 13 -8.99 10.50 18.10
C LEU A 13 -7.92 10.53 19.18
N LEU A 14 -7.96 9.56 20.08
CA LEU A 14 -6.95 9.32 21.11
C LEU A 14 -6.13 8.09 20.74
N LEU A 15 -4.82 8.19 20.96
CA LEU A 15 -3.90 7.06 20.79
C LEU A 15 -3.88 6.22 22.07
N ILE A 16 -4.30 4.97 21.94
CA ILE A 16 -4.18 3.94 22.97
C ILE A 16 -2.92 3.15 22.73
N LEU A 17 -2.04 3.05 23.73
CA LEU A 17 -0.71 2.46 23.57
C LEU A 17 -0.65 0.98 23.98
N ASN A 18 -1.49 0.55 24.92
CA ASN A 18 -1.47 -0.80 25.46
C ASN A 18 -2.89 -1.37 25.66
N GLN A 19 -2.98 -2.69 25.85
CA GLN A 19 -4.26 -3.38 25.91
C GLN A 19 -5.07 -3.06 27.17
N GLU A 20 -4.40 -2.73 28.28
CA GLU A 20 -5.04 -2.33 29.54
C GLU A 20 -5.87 -1.04 29.37
N GLN A 21 -5.27 0.00 28.78
CA GLN A 21 -5.97 1.24 28.44
C GLN A 21 -7.14 1.02 27.46
N LEU A 22 -7.01 0.04 26.57
CA LEU A 22 -8.08 -0.30 25.62
C LEU A 22 -9.28 -0.95 26.32
N ILE A 23 -9.03 -1.79 27.34
CA ILE A 23 -10.08 -2.42 28.16
C ILE A 23 -10.84 -1.37 28.99
N ASP A 24 -10.12 -0.37 29.52
CA ASP A 24 -10.75 0.76 30.24
C ASP A 24 -11.67 1.59 29.33
N TYR A 25 -11.34 1.67 28.03
CA TYR A 25 -12.15 2.37 27.04
C TYR A 25 -13.37 1.57 26.56
N GLN A 26 -13.37 0.22 26.65
CA GLN A 26 -14.50 -0.62 26.28
C GLN A 26 -14.42 -2.09 26.74
N SER A 27 -15.59 -2.66 27.03
CA SER A 27 -15.84 -4.03 27.53
C SER A 27 -15.82 -5.14 26.44
N GLY A 28 -15.31 -4.92 25.21
CA GLY A 28 -15.47 -5.92 24.13
C GLY A 28 -14.52 -5.81 22.93
N LEU A 29 -14.54 -6.86 22.10
CA LEU A 29 -13.76 -7.04 20.86
C LEU A 29 -14.23 -6.07 19.74
N THR A 30 -13.57 -4.91 19.60
CA THR A 30 -13.92 -3.89 18.61
C THR A 30 -13.27 -4.13 17.24
N ASP A 31 -14.00 -3.83 16.17
CA ASP A 31 -13.53 -3.93 14.78
C ASP A 31 -13.03 -2.57 14.28
N CYS A 32 -11.95 -2.58 13.50
CA CYS A 32 -11.40 -1.40 12.87
C CYS A 32 -12.39 -0.85 11.85
N SER A 33 -12.74 0.43 11.96
CA SER A 33 -13.71 1.08 11.09
C SER A 33 -13.26 1.14 9.62
N ARG A 34 -11.95 1.01 9.35
CA ARG A 34 -11.38 1.01 7.98
C ARG A 34 -11.19 -0.38 7.37
N CYS A 35 -10.71 -1.37 8.12
CA CYS A 35 -10.44 -2.71 7.55
C CYS A 35 -11.40 -3.81 8.01
N GLY A 36 -12.24 -3.55 9.02
CA GLY A 36 -13.20 -4.51 9.56
C GLY A 36 -12.59 -5.62 10.43
N GLU A 37 -11.26 -5.64 10.62
CA GLU A 37 -10.60 -6.62 11.47
C GLU A 37 -10.52 -6.15 12.93
N LYS A 38 -10.41 -7.11 13.86
CA LYS A 38 -10.29 -6.84 15.29
C LYS A 38 -9.11 -5.92 15.62
N VAL A 39 -9.35 -4.95 16.48
CA VAL A 39 -8.35 -3.97 16.91
C VAL A 39 -7.61 -4.49 18.15
N SER A 40 -6.29 -4.34 18.13
CA SER A 40 -5.42 -4.49 19.28
C SER A 40 -4.62 -3.21 19.45
N ALA A 41 -4.16 -2.93 20.67
CA ALA A 41 -3.23 -1.83 20.90
C ALA A 41 -1.88 -2.08 20.20
N PRO A 42 -1.18 -1.04 19.72
CA PRO A 42 -1.60 0.36 19.73
C PRO A 42 -2.64 0.70 18.65
N CYS A 43 -3.62 1.52 19.00
CA CYS A 43 -4.72 1.90 18.11
C CYS A 43 -5.22 3.33 18.39
N PHE A 44 -6.02 3.85 17.48
CA PHE A 44 -6.78 5.09 17.70
C PHE A 44 -8.22 4.76 18.03
N CYS A 45 -8.79 5.47 19.01
CA CYS A 45 -10.22 5.42 19.34
C CYS A 45 -10.81 6.83 19.38
N CYS A 46 -12.11 6.94 19.12
CA CYS A 46 -12.82 8.20 19.30
C CYS A 46 -12.90 8.60 20.78
N ALA A 47 -12.54 9.86 21.08
CA ALA A 47 -12.59 10.42 22.43
C ALA A 47 -14.02 10.46 23.02
N GLU A 48 -15.03 10.52 22.17
CA GLU A 48 -16.45 10.50 22.57
C GLU A 48 -17.04 9.08 22.68
N HIS A 49 -16.19 8.04 22.59
CA HIS A 49 -16.60 6.64 22.71
C HIS A 49 -17.71 6.20 21.73
N CYS A 50 -17.81 6.84 20.56
CA CYS A 50 -18.85 6.54 19.57
C CYS A 50 -18.66 5.21 18.79
N GLY A 51 -17.73 4.35 19.24
CA GLY A 51 -17.44 3.07 18.59
C GLY A 51 -16.51 3.15 17.37
N PHE A 52 -15.87 4.29 17.12
CA PHE A 52 -14.90 4.44 16.02
C PHE A 52 -13.50 4.06 16.48
N TYR A 53 -12.91 3.06 15.81
CA TYR A 53 -11.59 2.51 16.13
C TYR A 53 -10.77 2.31 14.88
N LEU A 54 -9.47 2.60 14.94
CA LEU A 54 -8.55 2.36 13.84
C LEU A 54 -7.29 1.67 14.34
N HIS A 55 -6.83 0.64 13.63
CA HIS A 55 -5.41 0.26 13.74
C HIS A 55 -4.55 1.47 13.39
N LYS A 56 -3.39 1.61 14.04
CA LYS A 56 -2.43 2.67 13.72
C LYS A 56 -2.12 2.74 12.22
N VAL A 57 -1.81 1.58 11.62
CA VAL A 57 -1.56 1.43 10.18
C VAL A 57 -2.76 1.85 9.32
N CYS A 58 -3.99 1.60 9.78
CA CYS A 58 -5.18 2.02 9.03
C CYS A 58 -5.41 3.52 9.12
N ALA A 59 -5.08 4.16 10.25
CA ALA A 59 -5.16 5.61 10.41
C ALA A 59 -4.11 6.33 9.55
N GLU A 60 -2.88 5.83 9.56
CA GLU A 60 -1.72 6.41 8.85
C GLU A 60 -1.68 6.05 7.36
N ALA A 61 -2.63 5.23 6.88
CA ALA A 61 -2.71 4.88 5.47
C ALA A 61 -2.94 6.14 4.60
N PRO A 62 -2.08 6.40 3.60
CA PRO A 62 -2.19 7.59 2.77
C PRO A 62 -3.43 7.54 1.87
N LEU A 63 -4.00 8.70 1.53
CA LEU A 63 -5.13 8.76 0.59
C LEU A 63 -4.75 8.31 -0.82
N GLU A 64 -3.50 8.54 -1.22
CA GLU A 64 -2.95 8.13 -2.51
C GLU A 64 -1.66 7.32 -2.28
N LEU A 65 -1.56 6.16 -2.93
CA LEU A 65 -0.41 5.27 -2.84
C LEU A 65 0.20 5.03 -4.22
N ASN A 66 1.37 5.62 -4.46
CA ASN A 66 2.15 5.44 -5.69
C ASN A 66 2.92 4.13 -5.63
N HIS A 67 2.30 3.04 -6.06
CA HIS A 67 2.88 1.71 -5.92
C HIS A 67 4.03 1.49 -6.95
N PRO A 68 5.21 0.99 -6.55
CA PRO A 68 6.35 0.87 -7.49
C PRO A 68 6.11 -0.08 -8.67
N PHE A 69 5.31 -1.13 -8.50
CA PHE A 69 4.86 -1.99 -9.60
C PHE A 69 3.69 -1.44 -10.43
N HIS A 70 3.18 -0.26 -10.06
CA HIS A 70 2.13 0.44 -10.81
C HIS A 70 2.43 1.97 -10.86
N PRO A 71 3.58 2.38 -11.43
CA PRO A 71 4.12 3.72 -11.25
C PRO A 71 3.33 4.83 -11.97
N HIS A 72 2.50 4.47 -12.95
CA HIS A 72 1.78 5.44 -13.77
C HIS A 72 0.43 5.85 -13.20
N HIS A 73 -0.14 5.09 -12.27
CA HIS A 73 -1.42 5.44 -11.66
C HIS A 73 -1.37 5.20 -10.14
N PRO A 74 -1.72 6.21 -9.32
CA PRO A 74 -1.85 6.01 -7.90
C PRO A 74 -3.03 5.10 -7.59
N LEU A 75 -2.88 4.31 -6.53
CA LEU A 75 -4.00 3.65 -5.87
C LEU A 75 -4.66 4.67 -4.93
N LEU A 76 -5.96 4.88 -5.06
CA LEU A 76 -6.74 5.80 -4.23
C LEU A 76 -7.44 5.04 -3.10
N LEU A 77 -7.36 5.57 -1.89
CA LEU A 77 -8.07 5.02 -0.73
C LEU A 77 -9.55 5.44 -0.79
N LEU A 78 -10.42 4.48 -1.05
CA LEU A 78 -11.87 4.66 -1.08
C LEU A 78 -12.51 4.08 0.20
N GLN A 79 -13.59 4.71 0.67
CA GLN A 79 -14.34 4.22 1.85
C GLN A 79 -15.02 2.87 1.57
N GLU A 80 -15.46 2.69 0.33
CA GLU A 80 -16.19 1.52 -0.14
C GLU A 80 -15.75 1.20 -1.58
N PRO A 81 -15.90 -0.05 -2.03
CA PRO A 81 -15.67 -0.40 -3.43
C PRO A 81 -16.56 0.40 -4.39
N PRO A 82 -16.10 0.68 -5.63
CA PRO A 82 -16.93 1.29 -6.66
C PRO A 82 -18.26 0.58 -6.85
N SER A 83 -19.36 1.34 -6.92
CA SER A 83 -20.73 0.82 -7.03
C SER A 83 -21.00 -0.01 -8.28
N SER A 84 -20.14 0.08 -9.29
CA SER A 84 -20.18 -0.73 -10.51
C SER A 84 -19.75 -2.19 -10.29
N TYR A 85 -19.14 -2.51 -9.16
CA TYR A 85 -18.69 -3.86 -8.87
C TYR A 85 -19.80 -4.72 -8.27
N THR A 86 -20.03 -5.89 -8.87
CA THR A 86 -20.83 -6.96 -8.26
C THR A 86 -20.10 -7.60 -7.08
N ARG A 87 -18.76 -7.62 -7.13
CA ARG A 87 -17.87 -8.08 -6.06
C ARG A 87 -16.48 -7.45 -6.23
N CYS A 88 -15.92 -6.94 -5.12
CA CYS A 88 -14.54 -6.47 -5.06
C CYS A 88 -13.65 -7.54 -4.40
N VAL A 89 -12.52 -7.89 -5.02
CA VAL A 89 -11.58 -8.90 -4.53
C VAL A 89 -10.18 -8.33 -4.53
N CYS A 90 -9.45 -8.53 -3.44
CA CYS A 90 -8.07 -8.08 -3.32
C CYS A 90 -7.16 -8.84 -4.30
N ASN A 91 -6.41 -8.12 -5.13
CA ASN A 91 -5.49 -8.70 -6.11
C ASN A 91 -4.28 -9.41 -5.47
N PHE A 92 -4.01 -9.18 -4.19
CA PHE A 92 -2.91 -9.85 -3.47
C PHE A 92 -3.36 -11.11 -2.72
N CYS A 93 -4.36 -11.00 -1.85
CA CYS A 93 -4.76 -12.10 -0.96
C CYS A 93 -5.99 -12.88 -1.45
N HIS A 94 -6.61 -12.44 -2.55
CA HIS A 94 -7.79 -13.04 -3.18
C HIS A 94 -9.04 -13.13 -2.29
N LYS A 95 -9.08 -12.40 -1.18
CA LYS A 95 -10.27 -12.28 -0.31
C LYS A 95 -11.12 -11.08 -0.73
N THR A 96 -12.41 -11.15 -0.40
CA THR A 96 -13.37 -10.06 -0.63
C THR A 96 -12.93 -8.78 0.07
N CYS A 97 -13.13 -7.65 -0.60
CA CYS A 97 -12.98 -6.33 0.01
C CYS A 97 -14.35 -5.80 0.45
N GLU A 98 -14.50 -5.55 1.75
CA GLU A 98 -15.80 -5.22 2.37
C GLU A 98 -15.83 -3.83 3.02
N LYS A 99 -14.66 -3.19 3.15
CA LYS A 99 -14.48 -1.89 3.80
C LYS A 99 -13.58 -1.01 2.93
N PHE A 100 -12.78 -0.15 3.54
CA PHE A 100 -11.89 0.74 2.79
C PHE A 100 -10.91 -0.06 1.94
N ILE A 101 -10.72 0.40 0.71
CA ILE A 101 -9.85 -0.24 -0.28
C ILE A 101 -8.92 0.76 -0.93
N TYR A 102 -7.77 0.28 -1.37
CA TYR A 102 -6.99 0.95 -2.40
C TYR A 102 -7.49 0.49 -3.77
N HIS A 103 -7.95 1.43 -4.59
CA HIS A 103 -8.50 1.20 -5.91
C HIS A 103 -7.77 2.02 -6.97
N CYS A 104 -7.57 1.43 -8.15
CA CYS A 104 -7.18 2.15 -9.36
C CYS A 104 -8.13 1.78 -10.51
N SER A 105 -8.34 2.71 -11.44
CA SER A 105 -9.12 2.50 -12.66
C SER A 105 -8.59 1.36 -13.54
N CYS A 106 -7.34 0.94 -13.37
CA CYS A 106 -6.77 -0.27 -13.95
C CYS A 106 -7.33 -1.59 -13.36
N LYS A 107 -8.31 -1.51 -12.44
CA LYS A 107 -8.91 -2.65 -11.72
C LYS A 107 -7.89 -3.36 -10.81
N LEU A 108 -7.05 -2.55 -10.17
CA LEU A 108 -6.21 -2.98 -9.05
C LEU A 108 -6.89 -2.57 -7.77
N ASP A 109 -7.28 -3.58 -7.00
CA ASP A 109 -8.02 -3.48 -5.76
C ASP A 109 -7.22 -4.19 -4.66
N PHE A 110 -6.97 -3.50 -3.55
CA PHE A 110 -6.24 -4.05 -2.42
C PHE A 110 -6.90 -3.67 -1.10
N HIS A 111 -6.89 -4.59 -0.13
CA HIS A 111 -7.05 -4.18 1.27
C HIS A 111 -5.91 -3.24 1.66
N ILE A 112 -6.16 -2.30 2.58
CA ILE A 112 -5.15 -1.38 3.11
C ILE A 112 -3.85 -2.11 3.49
N LYS A 113 -3.96 -3.16 4.31
CA LYS A 113 -2.81 -3.95 4.77
C LYS A 113 -2.07 -4.63 3.62
N CYS A 114 -2.79 -5.12 2.61
CA CYS A 114 -2.18 -5.76 1.46
C CYS A 114 -1.41 -4.75 0.61
N ALA A 115 -2.00 -3.59 0.32
CA ALA A 115 -1.35 -2.54 -0.46
C ALA A 115 -0.07 -2.03 0.21
N LEU A 116 -0.13 -1.75 1.52
CA LEU A 116 1.03 -1.28 2.27
C LEU A 116 2.11 -2.36 2.40
N PHE A 117 1.72 -3.61 2.58
CA PHE A 117 2.67 -4.73 2.61
C PHE A 117 3.38 -4.88 1.26
N THR A 118 2.65 -4.93 0.14
CA THR A 118 3.24 -5.07 -1.19
C THR A 118 4.06 -3.86 -1.58
N PHE A 119 3.65 -2.66 -1.15
CA PHE A 119 4.40 -1.42 -1.33
C PHE A 119 5.77 -1.51 -0.65
N ASN A 120 5.80 -1.87 0.63
CA ASN A 120 7.05 -2.00 1.39
C ASN A 120 7.97 -3.07 0.79
N VAL A 121 7.42 -4.21 0.36
CA VAL A 121 8.20 -5.25 -0.32
C VAL A 121 8.77 -4.72 -1.64
N ALA A 122 7.97 -4.02 -2.45
CA ALA A 122 8.41 -3.47 -3.72
C ALA A 122 9.50 -2.40 -3.55
N GLU A 123 9.36 -1.49 -2.58
CA GLU A 123 10.37 -0.47 -2.28
C GLU A 123 11.70 -1.09 -1.82
N ASN A 124 11.65 -2.10 -0.96
CA ASN A 124 12.87 -2.77 -0.49
C ASN A 124 13.59 -3.50 -1.64
N ASN A 125 12.84 -4.16 -2.52
CA ASN A 125 13.43 -4.81 -3.69
C ASN A 125 14.07 -3.81 -4.66
N LEU A 126 13.50 -2.61 -4.81
CA LEU A 126 14.12 -1.56 -5.64
C LEU A 126 15.43 -1.04 -5.02
N LYS A 127 15.46 -0.84 -3.71
CA LYS A 127 16.69 -0.46 -2.99
C LYS A 127 17.78 -1.52 -3.12
N GLU A 128 17.42 -2.81 -3.05
CA GLU A 128 18.35 -3.92 -3.30
C GLU A 128 18.92 -3.86 -4.73
N LEU A 129 18.09 -3.61 -5.75
CA LEU A 129 18.54 -3.49 -7.13
C LEU A 129 19.46 -2.28 -7.35
N GLU A 130 19.20 -1.14 -6.70
CA GLU A 130 20.10 0.02 -6.71
C GLU A 130 21.47 -0.32 -6.12
N HIS A 131 21.50 -1.03 -4.98
CA HIS A 131 22.75 -1.46 -4.37
C HIS A 131 23.53 -2.44 -5.26
N VAL A 132 22.86 -3.37 -5.94
CA VAL A 132 23.52 -4.31 -6.86
C VAL A 132 24.08 -3.58 -8.09
N ALA A 133 23.33 -2.63 -8.67
CA ALA A 133 23.81 -1.83 -9.79
C ALA A 133 25.05 -1.00 -9.43
N LEU A 134 25.15 -0.54 -8.17
CA LEU A 134 26.31 0.19 -7.65
C LEU A 134 27.48 -0.73 -7.25
N GLN A 135 27.26 -2.02 -7.06
CA GLN A 135 28.29 -3.00 -6.70
C GLN A 135 28.96 -3.69 -7.90
N HIS A 136 28.62 -3.32 -9.14
CA HIS A 136 29.38 -3.80 -10.29
C HIS A 136 30.82 -3.24 -10.25
N PRO A 137 31.86 -4.08 -10.38
CA PRO A 137 33.24 -3.61 -10.37
C PRO A 137 33.45 -2.67 -11.56
N LEU A 138 33.94 -1.44 -11.32
CA LEU A 138 34.50 -0.61 -12.36
C LEU A 138 35.71 -1.36 -12.95
N ILE A 139 35.52 -1.98 -14.11
CA ILE A 139 36.61 -2.58 -14.87
C ILE A 139 37.45 -1.41 -15.39
N SER A 140 38.58 -1.14 -14.73
CA SER A 140 39.62 -0.27 -15.26
C SER A 140 40.14 -0.89 -16.55
N THR A 141 39.90 -0.21 -17.66
CA THR A 141 40.48 -0.58 -18.96
C THR A 141 41.89 -0.02 -19.02
N GLU A 142 42.89 -0.90 -18.92
CA GLU A 142 44.25 -0.61 -19.37
C GLU A 142 44.58 -1.52 -20.56
N ASN A 143 44.61 -0.89 -21.74
CA ASN A 143 45.30 -1.22 -22.98
C ASN A 143 45.23 -2.64 -23.60
N GLY A 144 44.82 -2.67 -24.88
CA GLY A 144 45.36 -3.58 -25.90
C GLY A 144 44.34 -4.40 -26.69
N ASP A 145 43.98 -3.90 -27.88
CA ASP A 145 43.70 -4.65 -29.12
C ASP A 145 42.40 -5.50 -29.27
N GLU A 146 41.51 -4.95 -30.11
CA GLU A 146 40.57 -5.57 -31.08
C GLU A 146 39.68 -6.78 -30.69
N LYS A 147 38.38 -6.52 -30.45
CA LYS A 147 37.27 -6.84 -31.38
C LYS A 147 35.92 -6.51 -30.73
N LEU A 148 35.20 -5.53 -31.28
CA LEU A 148 33.80 -5.29 -30.94
C LEU A 148 32.94 -6.40 -31.54
N VAL A 149 32.57 -7.40 -30.74
CA VAL A 149 31.39 -8.21 -31.03
C VAL A 149 30.19 -7.39 -30.58
N GLY A 150 29.62 -6.62 -31.50
CA GLY A 150 28.34 -5.98 -31.31
C GLY A 150 27.27 -7.05 -31.15
N TYR A 151 26.79 -7.27 -29.93
CA TYR A 151 25.49 -7.90 -29.73
C TYR A 151 24.44 -6.84 -30.03
N GLY A 152 24.03 -6.79 -31.30
CA GLY A 152 22.85 -6.06 -31.71
C GLY A 152 21.65 -6.57 -30.93
N SER A 153 21.02 -5.69 -30.16
CA SER A 153 19.65 -5.92 -29.70
C SER A 153 18.76 -5.90 -30.93
N HIS A 154 18.50 -7.08 -31.49
CA HIS A 154 17.37 -7.27 -32.39
C HIS A 154 16.11 -6.91 -31.61
N TYR A 155 15.56 -5.74 -31.90
CA TYR A 155 14.15 -5.45 -31.66
C TYR A 155 13.33 -6.45 -32.48
N VAL A 156 12.97 -7.57 -31.87
CA VAL A 156 11.83 -8.36 -32.33
C VAL A 156 10.59 -7.56 -31.95
N GLY A 157 10.06 -6.84 -32.94
CA GLY A 157 8.78 -6.15 -32.85
C GLY A 157 7.70 -7.14 -32.43
N ASN A 158 6.97 -6.80 -31.37
CA ASN A 158 5.78 -7.51 -30.97
C ASN A 158 4.65 -7.15 -31.96
N PRO A 159 4.11 -8.10 -32.74
CA PRO A 159 3.20 -7.78 -33.83
C PRO A 159 1.75 -8.03 -33.42
N TYR A 160 1.17 -7.24 -32.53
CA TYR A 160 -0.30 -7.14 -32.43
C TYR A 160 -0.70 -5.76 -31.94
N PHE A 161 -0.83 -4.83 -32.90
CA PHE A 161 -1.70 -3.67 -32.81
C PHE A 161 -2.33 -3.45 -34.19
N LEU A 162 -3.67 -3.43 -34.21
CA LEU A 162 -4.59 -2.56 -34.96
C LEU A 162 -5.79 -3.33 -35.55
N PRO A 163 -6.96 -2.69 -35.72
CA PRO A 163 -7.49 -1.48 -35.08
C PRO A 163 -8.70 -1.75 -34.17
#